data_AF-A0A1A3KX30-F1
#
_entry.id   AF-A0A1A3KX30-F1
#
_cell.length_a   1.000
_cell.length_b   1.000
_cell.length_c   1.000
_cell.angle_alpha   90.00
_cell.angle_beta   90.00
_cell.angle_gamma   90.00
#
_symmetry.space_group_name_H-M   'P 1'
#
loop_
_entity.id
_entity.type
_entity.pdbx_description
1 polymer ?
#
loop_
_entity_poly.entity_id
_entity_poly.type
_entity_poly.pdbx_seq_one_letter_code
_entity_poly.pdbx_strand_id
1 'polypeptide(L)'
;MSHVIAVPEFISAAASDLADVGALVSAANAAAASPTSALLAAAADEVSAAIATVFGTHGQTYQSLSAHIAGFHQQFVQLLTAGANSYATAEATNDSLLAAINDPFERFLGRPLIGDGTNGVDGTGSNGQNGGLLWGNGGAGGSGGAGQNGGFGGDGGFLFGNGGRGGAGGAANGAGLVGLGGAGGNAVGLFGHGGAGGVGGASPNGVAGDGGWGGSGGFLWGNGGAGGAGGNGFVAGWGGYGGDGLGLLYGLGGVGGAGGDSLVFSNGIAGVGGTGGSGNILFNLISTGADGGTGGAAVGNANIGGQGGQGGSGAGQLFGFGGNGGAGGANLTAGHGGPGGYGGDGGAFFGIGGAGGDGGSAATGGTGGVGGLGGLGGILFGLGGHGGNGFGAATLAVGGNGAQGGYGGYFFGIGGDGGNGGIGAIPGIGAPGGFGAYFLVGPNGKPGVSP
;
A
#
# COMPACT_ATOMS: atom_id res chain seq x y z
N MET A 1 13.35 22.60 -11.03
CA MET A 1 14.28 22.18 -12.10
C MET A 1 13.63 21.00 -12.80
N SER A 2 13.44 21.04 -14.12
CA SER A 2 12.93 19.87 -14.85
C SER A 2 14.03 18.83 -14.95
N HIS A 3 13.83 17.65 -14.38
CA HIS A 3 14.76 16.54 -14.58
C HIS A 3 14.67 16.07 -16.02
N VAL A 4 15.80 16.08 -16.72
CA VAL A 4 15.93 15.47 -18.05
C VAL A 4 16.14 13.98 -17.81
N ILE A 5 15.21 13.15 -18.28
CA ILE A 5 15.35 11.69 -18.27
C ILE A 5 15.94 11.32 -19.63
N ALA A 6 17.18 10.84 -19.65
CA ALA A 6 17.82 10.25 -20.81
C ALA A 6 18.10 8.78 -20.50
N VAL A 7 17.83 7.89 -21.45
CA VAL A 7 18.18 6.46 -21.35
C VAL A 7 19.23 6.22 -22.43
N PRO A 8 20.53 6.20 -22.08
CA PRO A 8 21.63 6.11 -23.06
C PRO A 8 21.49 4.91 -24.03
N GLU A 9 20.91 3.80 -23.56
CA GLU A 9 20.65 2.60 -24.36
C GLU A 9 19.64 2.85 -25.48
N PHE A 10 18.57 3.61 -25.21
CA PHE A 10 17.58 3.95 -26.24
C PHE A 10 18.13 4.97 -27.25
N ILE A 11 18.96 5.89 -26.79
CA ILE A 11 19.57 6.91 -27.66
C ILE A 11 20.62 6.27 -28.58
N SER A 12 21.42 5.33 -28.07
CA SER A 12 22.39 4.58 -28.88
C SER A 12 21.72 3.67 -29.91
N ALA A 13 20.63 2.99 -29.54
CA ALA A 13 19.82 2.22 -30.48
C ALA A 13 19.25 3.10 -31.61
N ALA A 14 18.63 4.24 -31.26
CA ALA A 14 18.09 5.18 -32.24
C ALA A 14 19.19 5.76 -33.17
N ALA A 15 20.39 6.01 -32.64
CA ALA A 15 21.52 6.46 -33.46
C ALA A 15 21.96 5.39 -34.47
N SER A 16 21.91 4.11 -34.11
CA SER A 16 22.15 2.99 -35.03
C SER A 16 21.10 2.93 -36.13
N ASP A 17 19.82 2.98 -35.77
CA ASP A 17 18.71 2.95 -36.75
C ASP A 17 18.80 4.12 -37.74
N LEU A 18 19.13 5.32 -37.25
CA LEU A 18 19.33 6.50 -38.08
C LEU A 18 20.54 6.33 -39.02
N ALA A 19 21.63 5.71 -38.56
CA ALA A 19 22.78 5.41 -39.41
C ALA A 19 22.37 4.50 -40.58
N ASP A 20 21.57 3.47 -40.31
CA ASP A 20 21.05 2.55 -41.31
C ASP A 20 20.12 3.24 -42.32
N VAL A 21 19.20 4.10 -41.85
CA VAL A 21 18.35 4.93 -42.71
C VAL A 21 19.21 5.84 -43.60
N GLY A 22 20.23 6.48 -43.04
CA GLY A 22 21.14 7.35 -43.78
C GLY A 22 21.90 6.60 -44.88
N ALA A 23 22.36 5.37 -44.57
CA ALA A 23 23.03 4.50 -45.53
C ALA A 23 22.08 4.08 -46.67
N LEU A 24 20.84 3.69 -46.34
CA LEU A 24 19.83 3.28 -47.31
C LEU A 24 19.43 4.42 -48.25
N VAL A 25 19.20 5.63 -47.70
CA VAL A 25 18.86 6.82 -48.49
C VAL A 25 20.03 7.25 -49.39
N SER A 26 21.27 7.19 -48.88
CA SER A 26 22.46 7.50 -49.68
C SER A 26 22.67 6.51 -50.83
N ALA A 27 22.44 5.22 -50.59
CA ALA A 27 22.49 4.19 -51.62
C ALA A 27 21.40 4.40 -52.70
N ALA A 28 20.18 4.74 -52.29
CA ALA A 28 19.09 5.06 -53.22
C ALA A 28 19.40 6.29 -54.09
N ASN A 29 19.93 7.36 -53.48
CA ASN A 29 20.33 8.57 -54.19
C ASN A 29 21.46 8.31 -55.21
N ALA A 30 22.43 7.47 -54.84
CA ALA A 30 23.52 7.06 -55.73
C ALA A 30 23.00 6.24 -56.92
N ALA A 31 22.08 5.29 -56.69
CA ALA A 31 21.46 4.49 -57.75
C ALA A 31 20.65 5.34 -58.74
N ALA A 32 20.01 6.42 -58.25
CA ALA A 32 19.21 7.33 -59.07
C ALA A 32 20.04 8.40 -59.82
N ALA A 33 21.34 8.55 -59.53
CA ALA A 33 22.14 9.66 -60.04
C ALA A 33 22.28 9.69 -61.57
N SER A 34 22.68 8.57 -62.18
CA SER A 34 22.83 8.47 -63.64
C SER A 34 21.50 8.61 -64.41
N PRO A 35 20.42 7.86 -64.09
CA PRO A 35 19.18 7.92 -64.88
C PRO A 35 18.46 9.27 -64.79
N THR A 36 18.73 10.11 -63.78
CA THR A 36 18.09 11.42 -63.61
C THR A 36 18.93 12.59 -64.14
N SER A 37 20.25 12.44 -64.27
CA SER A 37 21.14 13.52 -64.73
C SER A 37 21.56 13.40 -66.20
N ALA A 38 21.43 12.22 -66.80
CA ALA A 38 21.82 11.95 -68.19
C ALA A 38 20.60 11.64 -69.08
N LEU A 39 19.52 12.41 -68.92
CA LEU A 39 18.30 12.23 -69.71
C LEU A 39 18.55 12.58 -71.18
N LEU A 40 18.17 11.68 -72.09
CA LEU A 40 18.28 11.90 -73.53
C LEU A 40 17.05 12.68 -74.04
N ALA A 41 17.25 13.55 -75.04
CA ALA A 41 16.16 14.23 -75.72
C ALA A 41 15.25 13.21 -76.43
N ALA A 42 13.92 13.37 -76.29
CA ALA A 42 12.94 12.44 -76.86
C ALA A 42 12.88 12.49 -78.41
N ALA A 43 13.23 13.63 -79.00
CA ALA A 43 13.36 13.84 -80.43
C ALA A 43 14.45 14.90 -80.71
N ALA A 44 14.82 15.08 -81.99
CA ALA A 44 15.89 15.97 -82.42
C ALA A 44 15.52 17.47 -82.40
N ASP A 45 14.35 17.83 -81.86
CA ASP A 45 13.87 19.20 -81.79
C ASP A 45 14.43 19.94 -80.56
N GLU A 46 14.45 21.26 -80.66
CA GLU A 46 15.00 22.16 -79.65
C GLU A 46 14.20 22.13 -78.33
N VAL A 47 12.90 21.82 -78.37
CA VAL A 47 12.05 21.72 -77.17
C VAL A 47 12.40 20.45 -76.39
N SER A 48 12.54 19.31 -77.07
CA SER A 48 13.01 18.05 -76.46
C SER A 48 14.41 18.16 -75.86
N ALA A 49 15.32 18.85 -76.53
CA ALA A 49 16.67 19.11 -76.02
C ALA A 49 16.66 20.04 -74.79
N ALA A 50 15.84 21.09 -74.81
CA ALA A 50 15.68 22.01 -73.68
C ALA A 50 15.07 21.31 -72.46
N ILE A 51 14.05 20.46 -72.64
CA ILE A 51 13.43 19.69 -71.57
C ILE A 51 14.43 18.71 -70.94
N ALA A 52 15.18 17.96 -71.75
CA ALA A 52 16.23 17.05 -71.25
C ALA A 52 17.31 17.80 -70.46
N THR A 53 17.69 19.00 -70.91
CA THR A 53 18.63 19.87 -70.20
C THR A 53 18.08 20.33 -68.84
N VAL A 54 16.82 20.79 -68.78
CA VAL A 54 16.17 21.19 -67.51
C VAL A 54 16.17 20.03 -66.51
N PHE A 55 15.78 18.82 -66.92
CA PHE A 55 15.79 17.65 -66.05
C PHE A 55 17.21 17.24 -65.64
N GLY A 56 18.19 17.29 -66.55
CA GLY A 56 19.58 17.02 -66.24
C GLY A 56 20.17 17.99 -65.20
N THR A 57 19.92 19.30 -65.37
CA THR A 57 20.33 20.33 -64.39
C THR A 57 19.60 20.16 -63.05
N HIS A 58 18.31 19.82 -63.06
CA HIS A 58 17.58 19.52 -61.83
C HIS A 58 18.15 18.30 -61.10
N GLY A 59 18.45 17.21 -61.83
CA GLY A 59 19.07 16.00 -61.28
C GLY A 59 20.45 16.27 -60.66
N GLN A 60 21.29 17.07 -61.32
CA GLN A 60 22.60 17.48 -60.77
C GLN A 60 22.45 18.35 -59.51
N THR A 61 21.47 19.28 -59.50
CA THR A 61 21.17 20.11 -58.33
C THR A 61 20.68 19.27 -57.15
N TYR A 62 19.80 18.29 -57.43
CA TYR A 62 19.33 17.33 -56.43
C TYR A 62 20.49 16.53 -55.84
N GLN A 63 21.39 15.99 -56.66
CA GLN A 63 22.55 15.22 -56.17
C GLN A 63 23.48 16.05 -55.28
N SER A 64 23.71 17.32 -55.62
CA SER A 64 24.48 18.23 -54.77
C SER A 64 23.80 18.48 -53.42
N LEU A 65 22.48 18.65 -53.41
CA LEU A 65 21.69 18.82 -52.18
C LEU A 65 21.67 17.53 -51.34
N SER A 66 21.46 16.37 -51.96
CA SER A 66 21.45 15.07 -51.29
C SER A 66 22.79 14.77 -50.61
N ALA A 67 23.92 15.15 -51.22
CA ALA A 67 25.23 15.04 -50.60
C ALA A 67 25.36 15.96 -49.36
N HIS A 68 24.81 17.18 -49.41
CA HIS A 68 24.80 18.09 -48.27
C HIS A 68 23.94 17.56 -47.11
N ILE A 69 22.74 17.02 -47.43
CA ILE A 69 21.85 16.39 -46.45
C ILE A 69 22.49 15.14 -45.84
N ALA A 70 23.19 14.31 -46.63
CA ALA A 70 23.92 13.16 -46.12
C ALA A 70 25.01 13.57 -45.11
N GLY A 71 25.75 14.65 -45.39
CA GLY A 71 26.73 15.21 -44.46
C GLY A 71 26.09 15.72 -43.16
N PHE A 72 24.97 16.42 -43.25
CA PHE A 72 24.19 16.84 -42.08
C PHE A 72 23.70 15.65 -41.25
N HIS A 73 23.15 14.62 -41.91
CA HIS A 73 22.66 13.41 -41.26
C HIS A 73 23.77 12.66 -40.52
N GLN A 74 24.95 12.54 -41.13
CA GLN A 74 26.11 11.94 -40.47
C GLN A 74 26.53 12.72 -39.22
N GLN A 75 26.57 14.06 -39.29
CA GLN A 75 26.87 14.90 -38.14
C GLN A 75 25.82 14.75 -37.03
N PHE A 76 24.54 14.66 -37.41
CA PHE A 76 23.44 14.43 -36.47
C PHE A 76 23.59 13.11 -35.73
N VAL A 77 23.84 12.00 -36.44
CA VAL A 77 24.08 10.68 -35.82
C VAL A 77 25.32 10.71 -34.91
N GLN A 78 26.41 11.36 -35.33
CA GLN A 78 27.62 11.51 -34.51
C GLN A 78 27.37 12.27 -33.21
N LEU A 79 26.63 13.39 -33.28
CA LEU A 79 26.23 14.18 -32.12
C LEU A 79 25.31 13.39 -31.18
N LEU A 80 24.39 12.59 -31.73
CA LEU A 80 23.48 11.76 -30.94
C LEU A 80 24.23 10.67 -30.17
N THR A 81 25.17 9.97 -30.82
CA THR A 81 26.03 8.97 -30.18
C THR A 81 26.97 9.59 -29.14
N ALA A 82 27.57 10.74 -29.43
CA ALA A 82 28.42 11.46 -28.48
C ALA A 82 27.62 11.93 -27.25
N GLY A 83 26.37 12.37 -27.47
CA GLY A 83 25.43 12.70 -26.41
C GLY A 83 25.13 11.50 -25.51
N ALA A 84 24.76 10.35 -26.09
CA ALA A 84 24.50 9.11 -25.34
C ALA A 84 25.70 8.71 -24.46
N ASN A 85 26.91 8.74 -25.02
CA ASN A 85 28.14 8.42 -24.29
C ASN A 85 28.41 9.41 -23.15
N SER A 86 28.13 10.70 -23.34
CA SER A 86 28.30 11.71 -22.29
C SER A 86 27.34 11.50 -21.11
N TYR A 87 26.13 10.99 -21.36
CA TYR A 87 25.19 10.66 -20.27
C TYR A 87 25.64 9.39 -19.54
N ALA A 88 26.04 8.34 -20.27
CA ALA A 88 26.53 7.10 -19.66
C ALA A 88 27.79 7.32 -18.80
N THR A 89 28.73 8.17 -19.23
CA THR A 89 29.92 8.49 -18.42
C THR A 89 29.58 9.34 -17.20
N ALA A 90 28.60 10.23 -17.30
CA ALA A 90 28.12 11.00 -16.15
C ALA A 90 27.51 10.08 -15.09
N GLU A 91 26.70 9.09 -15.48
CA GLU A 91 26.13 8.09 -14.58
C GLU A 91 27.22 7.26 -13.88
N ALA A 92 28.15 6.70 -14.65
CA ALA A 92 29.25 5.92 -14.09
C ALA A 92 30.13 6.72 -13.10
N THR A 93 30.34 8.01 -13.38
CA THR A 93 31.08 8.91 -12.48
C THR A 93 30.30 9.14 -11.18
N ASN A 94 28.99 9.36 -11.26
CA ASN A 94 28.13 9.55 -10.09
C ASN A 94 28.09 8.30 -9.21
N ASP A 95 28.01 7.10 -9.79
CA ASP A 95 28.05 5.83 -9.06
C ASP A 95 29.38 5.64 -8.33
N SER A 96 30.51 5.97 -8.99
CA SER A 96 31.84 5.88 -8.37
C SER A 96 32.00 6.82 -7.18
N LEU A 97 31.41 8.03 -7.26
CA LEU A 97 31.41 8.99 -6.17
C LEU A 97 30.55 8.50 -5.00
N LEU A 98 29.36 7.96 -5.28
CA LEU A 98 28.48 7.41 -4.25
C LEU A 98 29.14 6.23 -3.53
N ALA A 99 29.81 5.35 -4.27
CA ALA A 99 30.61 4.26 -3.70
C ALA A 99 31.72 4.80 -2.79
N ALA A 100 32.50 5.78 -3.24
CA ALA A 100 33.56 6.40 -2.44
C ALA A 100 33.04 7.07 -1.14
N ILE A 101 31.82 7.64 -1.17
CA ILE A 101 31.15 8.19 0.01
C ILE A 101 30.73 7.08 0.98
N ASN A 102 30.22 5.96 0.47
CA ASN A 102 29.69 4.87 1.27
C ASN A 102 30.78 3.95 1.84
N ASP A 103 31.89 3.76 1.13
CA ASP A 103 32.97 2.82 1.46
C ASP A 103 33.44 2.88 2.93
N PRO A 104 33.70 4.07 3.52
CA PRO A 104 34.07 4.14 4.93
C PRO A 104 32.97 3.60 5.86
N PHE A 105 31.70 3.89 5.58
CA PHE A 105 30.57 3.49 6.41
C PHE A 105 30.26 2.00 6.26
N GLU A 106 30.32 1.47 5.05
CA GLU A 106 30.22 0.03 4.80
C GLU A 106 31.33 -0.73 5.55
N ARG A 107 32.57 -0.22 5.49
CA ARG A 107 33.71 -0.86 6.15
C ARG A 107 33.62 -0.86 7.67
N PHE A 108 33.14 0.22 8.29
CA PHE A 108 33.16 0.37 9.75
C PHE A 108 31.84 0.04 10.42
N LEU A 109 30.72 0.21 9.73
CA LEU A 109 29.36 0.07 10.28
C LEU A 109 28.54 -1.00 9.54
N GLY A 110 29.06 -1.59 8.45
CA GLY A 110 28.39 -2.63 7.68
C GLY A 110 27.13 -2.15 6.94
N ARG A 111 26.99 -0.84 6.77
CA ARG A 111 25.85 -0.18 6.12
C ARG A 111 26.32 1.06 5.36
N PRO A 112 25.72 1.37 4.20
CA PRO A 112 26.06 2.56 3.45
C PRO A 112 25.57 3.80 4.20
N LEU A 113 26.16 4.97 3.92
CA LEU A 113 25.63 6.23 4.43
C LEU A 113 24.36 6.63 3.66
N ILE A 114 24.41 6.46 2.33
CA ILE A 114 23.37 6.84 1.39
C ILE A 114 23.09 5.66 0.46
N GLY A 115 21.83 5.24 0.37
CA GLY A 115 21.41 4.20 -0.57
C GLY A 115 20.23 3.42 -0.02
N ASP A 116 19.37 2.94 -0.90
CA ASP A 116 18.27 2.09 -0.49
C ASP A 116 18.79 0.70 -0.07
N GLY A 117 18.07 0.07 0.84
CA GLY A 117 18.35 -1.29 1.28
C GLY A 117 17.99 -2.29 0.18
N THR A 118 18.85 -3.28 -0.03
CA THR A 118 18.59 -4.36 -0.98
C THR A 118 17.36 -5.15 -0.56
N ASN A 119 16.46 -5.42 -1.51
CA ASN A 119 15.30 -6.27 -1.25
C ASN A 119 15.72 -7.70 -0.92
N GLY A 120 14.95 -8.35 -0.06
CA GLY A 120 15.04 -9.78 0.16
C GLY A 120 14.66 -10.55 -1.11
N VAL A 121 15.25 -11.74 -1.27
CA VAL A 121 14.98 -12.60 -2.42
C VAL A 121 13.63 -13.29 -2.25
N ASP A 122 12.74 -13.11 -3.22
CA ASP A 122 11.44 -13.78 -3.24
C ASP A 122 11.55 -15.30 -3.24
N GLY A 123 10.58 -15.95 -2.60
CA GLY A 123 10.55 -17.40 -2.39
C GLY A 123 11.54 -17.94 -1.35
N THR A 124 12.32 -17.07 -0.68
CA THR A 124 13.28 -17.49 0.35
C THR A 124 12.94 -16.99 1.75
N GLY A 125 12.01 -16.04 1.87
CA GLY A 125 11.71 -15.38 3.14
C GLY A 125 12.85 -14.49 3.65
N SER A 126 13.81 -14.15 2.80
CA SER A 126 14.94 -13.31 3.20
C SER A 126 14.46 -11.90 3.55
N ASN A 127 14.99 -11.33 4.62
CA ASN A 127 14.67 -9.95 5.02
C ASN A 127 15.21 -8.96 3.98
N GLY A 128 14.49 -7.85 3.82
CA GLY A 128 15.03 -6.67 3.18
C GLY A 128 16.11 -6.05 4.07
N GLN A 129 17.18 -5.56 3.44
CA GLN A 129 18.22 -4.86 4.16
C GLN A 129 17.75 -3.46 4.55
N ASN A 130 18.33 -2.92 5.62
CA ASN A 130 18.06 -1.55 6.00
C ASN A 130 18.62 -0.59 4.95
N GLY A 131 17.96 0.55 4.77
CA GLY A 131 18.50 1.67 3.99
C GLY A 131 19.78 2.23 4.61
N GLY A 132 20.40 3.15 3.88
CA GLY A 132 21.59 3.86 4.31
C GLY A 132 21.37 4.59 5.62
N LEU A 133 22.43 4.76 6.39
CA LEU A 133 22.39 5.33 7.74
C LEU A 133 21.72 6.71 7.76
N LEU A 134 21.98 7.54 6.74
CA LEU A 134 21.43 8.89 6.64
C LEU A 134 20.25 8.96 5.69
N TRP A 135 20.40 8.39 4.50
CA TRP A 135 19.42 8.45 3.43
C TRP A 135 19.24 7.08 2.82
N GLY A 136 17.99 6.66 2.66
CA GLY A 136 17.63 5.46 1.91
C GLY A 136 16.40 4.79 2.49
N ASN A 137 15.56 4.27 1.60
CA ASN A 137 14.45 3.41 2.01
C ASN A 137 14.98 2.05 2.44
N GLY A 138 14.28 1.39 3.36
CA GLY A 138 14.54 -0.02 3.63
C GLY A 138 14.08 -0.90 2.47
N GLY A 139 14.82 -1.98 2.23
CA GLY A 139 14.48 -2.97 1.23
C GLY A 139 13.19 -3.71 1.59
N ALA A 140 12.42 -4.11 0.59
CA ALA A 140 11.28 -4.99 0.79
C ALA A 140 11.75 -6.38 1.27
N GLY A 141 11.01 -6.98 2.20
CA GLY A 141 11.19 -8.39 2.57
C GLY A 141 10.78 -9.30 1.42
N GLY A 142 11.59 -10.32 1.16
CA GLY A 142 11.28 -11.34 0.15
C GLY A 142 10.13 -12.22 0.60
N SER A 143 9.27 -12.62 -0.32
CA SER A 143 8.22 -13.61 -0.05
C SER A 143 8.82 -14.94 0.44
N GLY A 144 8.08 -15.65 1.30
CA GLY A 144 8.44 -16.98 1.77
C GLY A 144 8.18 -18.03 0.69
N GLY A 145 9.09 -19.01 0.58
CA GLY A 145 8.81 -20.25 -0.15
C GLY A 145 7.74 -21.09 0.56
N ALA A 146 7.27 -22.18 -0.04
CA ALA A 146 6.17 -22.97 0.53
C ALA A 146 6.38 -23.31 2.02
N GLY A 147 5.46 -22.88 2.89
CA GLY A 147 5.52 -23.08 4.34
C GLY A 147 6.56 -22.22 5.10
N GLN A 148 7.26 -21.32 4.42
CA GLN A 148 8.25 -20.41 5.01
C GLN A 148 7.65 -19.03 5.22
N ASN A 149 8.09 -18.34 6.27
CA ASN A 149 7.67 -16.96 6.53
C ASN A 149 8.15 -16.01 5.43
N GLY A 150 7.40 -14.94 5.22
CA GLY A 150 7.90 -13.79 4.50
C GLY A 150 8.96 -13.05 5.30
N GLY A 151 9.95 -12.50 4.60
CA GLY A 151 11.01 -11.72 5.22
C GLY A 151 10.49 -10.40 5.76
N PHE A 152 11.13 -9.90 6.81
CA PHE A 152 10.86 -8.55 7.31
C PHE A 152 11.29 -7.50 6.28
N GLY A 153 10.54 -6.39 6.19
CA GLY A 153 11.01 -5.21 5.50
C GLY A 153 12.16 -4.55 6.28
N GLY A 154 13.14 -4.01 5.58
CA GLY A 154 14.24 -3.28 6.20
C GLY A 154 13.80 -1.92 6.73
N ASP A 155 14.51 -1.39 7.72
CA ASP A 155 14.28 -0.04 8.22
C ASP A 155 14.82 1.02 7.25
N GLY A 156 14.19 2.19 7.21
CA GLY A 156 14.68 3.37 6.49
C GLY A 156 15.88 4.06 7.14
N GLY A 157 16.47 5.04 6.45
CA GLY A 157 17.56 5.87 6.95
C GLY A 157 17.14 6.90 8.01
N PHE A 158 18.11 7.46 8.72
CA PHE A 158 17.86 8.35 9.86
C PHE A 158 17.34 9.74 9.47
N LEU A 159 17.76 10.35 8.36
CA LEU A 159 17.16 11.62 7.93
C LEU A 159 15.97 11.37 7.03
N PHE A 160 16.18 10.62 5.96
CA PHE A 160 15.14 10.32 4.98
C PHE A 160 15.15 8.84 4.65
N GLY A 161 13.99 8.19 4.78
CA GLY A 161 13.86 6.80 4.38
C GLY A 161 12.54 6.22 4.87
N ASN A 162 11.78 5.65 3.95
CA ASN A 162 10.64 4.83 4.33
C ASN A 162 11.11 3.45 4.77
N GLY A 163 10.36 2.82 5.66
CA GLY A 163 10.52 1.40 5.95
C GLY A 163 10.09 0.55 4.75
N GLY A 164 10.81 -0.54 4.52
CA GLY A 164 10.50 -1.51 3.47
C GLY A 164 9.23 -2.29 3.78
N ARG A 165 8.51 -2.72 2.74
CA ARG A 165 7.34 -3.60 2.91
C ARG A 165 7.78 -4.99 3.40
N GLY A 166 7.01 -5.61 4.29
CA GLY A 166 7.19 -7.01 4.67
C GLY A 166 6.80 -8.00 3.56
N GLY A 167 7.54 -9.09 3.44
CA GLY A 167 7.30 -10.15 2.46
C GLY A 167 6.07 -10.98 2.80
N ALA A 168 5.38 -11.51 1.78
CA ALA A 168 4.26 -12.42 2.00
C ALA A 168 4.74 -13.78 2.56
N GLY A 169 3.96 -14.37 3.47
CA GLY A 169 4.16 -15.74 3.93
C GLY A 169 3.89 -16.76 2.84
N GLY A 170 4.71 -17.79 2.76
CA GLY A 170 4.59 -18.83 1.75
C GLY A 170 3.44 -19.80 2.06
N ALA A 171 2.50 -19.92 1.12
CA ALA A 171 1.39 -20.85 1.21
C ALA A 171 1.86 -22.32 1.12
N ALA A 172 1.11 -23.23 1.73
CA ALA A 172 1.31 -24.67 1.54
C ALA A 172 -0.01 -25.46 1.67
N ASN A 173 -0.07 -26.65 1.06
CA ASN A 173 -1.27 -27.49 1.03
C ASN A 173 -1.31 -28.57 2.14
N GLY A 174 -0.32 -28.60 3.03
CA GLY A 174 -0.15 -29.64 4.05
C GLY A 174 -0.84 -29.35 5.38
N ALA A 175 -1.04 -30.38 6.20
CA ALA A 175 -1.48 -30.24 7.59
C ALA A 175 -0.32 -29.70 8.44
N GLY A 176 -0.29 -28.39 8.66
CA GLY A 176 0.75 -27.70 9.43
C GLY A 176 0.56 -26.19 9.41
N LEU A 177 1.36 -25.48 10.21
CA LEU A 177 1.47 -24.03 10.14
C LEU A 177 2.24 -23.64 8.87
N VAL A 178 1.70 -22.68 8.12
CA VAL A 178 2.36 -22.10 6.94
C VAL A 178 2.97 -20.74 7.26
N GLY A 179 3.65 -20.16 6.27
CA GLY A 179 4.42 -18.95 6.47
C GLY A 179 3.63 -17.77 6.99
N LEU A 180 4.12 -17.13 8.04
CA LEU A 180 3.64 -15.82 8.49
C LEU A 180 4.03 -14.74 7.48
N GLY A 181 3.24 -13.68 7.39
CA GLY A 181 3.64 -12.44 6.71
C GLY A 181 4.77 -11.75 7.47
N GLY A 182 5.77 -11.25 6.76
CA GLY A 182 6.84 -10.47 7.36
C GLY A 182 6.33 -9.11 7.83
N ALA A 183 6.81 -8.61 8.97
CA ALA A 183 6.55 -7.23 9.38
C ALA A 183 7.14 -6.22 8.38
N GLY A 184 6.48 -5.08 8.22
CA GLY A 184 7.04 -3.93 7.54
C GLY A 184 8.15 -3.28 8.37
N GLY A 185 9.16 -2.75 7.69
CA GLY A 185 10.24 -2.02 8.33
C GLY A 185 9.79 -0.66 8.84
N ASN A 186 10.52 -0.08 9.77
CA ASN A 186 10.21 1.22 10.34
C ASN A 186 10.93 2.33 9.57
N ALA A 187 10.34 3.51 9.53
CA ALA A 187 11.09 4.72 9.28
C ALA A 187 11.71 5.18 10.61
N VAL A 188 12.87 4.61 11.00
CA VAL A 188 13.54 4.89 12.31
C VAL A 188 14.05 6.33 12.46
N GLY A 189 13.97 7.10 11.38
CA GLY A 189 14.54 8.43 11.24
C GLY A 189 13.58 9.60 11.43
N LEU A 190 13.93 10.72 10.84
CA LEU A 190 13.28 12.01 10.98
C LEU A 190 12.12 12.17 10.00
N PHE A 191 12.33 11.76 8.75
CA PHE A 191 11.33 11.78 7.68
C PHE A 191 11.18 10.39 7.07
N GLY A 192 9.95 9.89 6.99
CA GLY A 192 9.63 8.65 6.31
C GLY A 192 8.39 7.95 6.86
N HIS A 193 7.79 7.10 6.05
CA HIS A 193 6.64 6.28 6.42
C HIS A 193 7.08 4.87 6.79
N GLY A 194 6.37 4.25 7.72
CA GLY A 194 6.54 2.83 8.01
C GLY A 194 6.10 1.96 6.85
N GLY A 195 6.78 0.83 6.65
CA GLY A 195 6.45 -0.14 5.62
C GLY A 195 5.18 -0.93 5.97
N ALA A 196 4.41 -1.33 4.95
CA ALA A 196 3.27 -2.21 5.18
C ALA A 196 3.71 -3.63 5.56
N GLY A 197 2.92 -4.31 6.39
CA GLY A 197 3.10 -5.72 6.69
C GLY A 197 2.80 -6.64 5.50
N GLY A 198 3.45 -7.80 5.47
CA GLY A 198 3.22 -8.86 4.50
C GLY A 198 1.95 -9.64 4.78
N VAL A 199 1.32 -10.19 3.74
CA VAL A 199 0.14 -11.05 3.91
C VAL A 199 0.59 -12.43 4.42
N GLY A 200 -0.19 -13.06 5.30
CA GLY A 200 0.05 -14.42 5.78
C GLY A 200 -0.20 -15.48 4.70
N GLY A 201 0.54 -16.59 4.77
CA GLY A 201 0.42 -17.70 3.84
C GLY A 201 -0.90 -18.46 3.99
N ALA A 202 -1.48 -18.92 2.88
CA ALA A 202 -2.71 -19.72 2.92
C ALA A 202 -2.42 -21.22 3.17
N SER A 203 -3.32 -21.88 3.91
CA SER A 203 -3.27 -23.31 4.23
C SER A 203 -4.66 -23.94 4.27
N PRO A 204 -5.21 -24.40 3.14
CA PRO A 204 -6.60 -24.88 3.07
C PRO A 204 -6.93 -25.99 4.08
N ASN A 205 -5.96 -26.86 4.38
CA ASN A 205 -6.13 -28.02 5.27
C ASN A 205 -5.40 -27.87 6.61
N GLY A 206 -4.85 -26.69 6.91
CA GLY A 206 -3.98 -26.48 8.08
C GLY A 206 -4.15 -25.12 8.73
N VAL A 207 -3.13 -24.70 9.47
CA VAL A 207 -3.10 -23.38 10.12
C VAL A 207 -2.46 -22.41 9.15
N ALA A 208 -3.22 -21.43 8.70
CA ALA A 208 -2.74 -20.36 7.85
C ALA A 208 -1.84 -19.41 8.64
N GLY A 209 -0.97 -18.68 7.95
CA GLY A 209 -0.09 -17.72 8.58
C GLY A 209 -0.80 -16.42 8.91
N ASP A 210 -0.42 -15.79 10.01
CA ASP A 210 -0.88 -14.44 10.34
C ASP A 210 -0.28 -13.39 9.40
N GLY A 211 -0.95 -12.26 9.28
CA GLY A 211 -0.43 -11.08 8.60
C GLY A 211 0.68 -10.42 9.40
N GLY A 212 1.66 -9.87 8.68
CA GLY A 212 2.75 -9.11 9.25
C GLY A 212 2.29 -7.76 9.78
N TRP A 213 2.99 -7.24 10.78
CA TRP A 213 2.69 -5.95 11.38
C TRP A 213 3.15 -4.83 10.46
N GLY A 214 2.45 -3.70 10.44
CA GLY A 214 2.93 -2.48 9.81
C GLY A 214 4.08 -1.86 10.61
N GLY A 215 5.03 -1.25 9.92
CA GLY A 215 6.13 -0.52 10.55
C GLY A 215 5.72 0.87 11.03
N SER A 216 6.48 1.45 11.94
CA SER A 216 6.23 2.79 12.46
C SER A 216 6.77 3.88 11.52
N GLY A 217 6.11 5.05 11.51
CA GLY A 217 6.57 6.24 10.80
C GLY A 217 7.70 7.00 11.51
N GLY A 218 8.36 7.90 10.79
CA GLY A 218 9.45 8.75 11.26
C GLY A 218 9.04 9.83 12.26
N PHE A 219 10.05 10.36 12.96
CA PHE A 219 9.89 11.18 14.17
C PHE A 219 9.42 12.61 13.93
N LEU A 220 9.71 13.27 12.80
CA LEU A 220 9.12 14.58 12.52
C LEU A 220 7.88 14.40 11.64
N TRP A 221 8.03 13.69 10.53
CA TRP A 221 6.95 13.42 9.58
C TRP A 221 6.99 11.94 9.21
N GLY A 222 5.89 11.24 9.48
CA GLY A 222 5.82 9.82 9.19
C GLY A 222 4.55 9.14 9.64
N ASN A 223 3.85 8.56 8.69
CA ASN A 223 2.71 7.68 8.96
C ASN A 223 3.21 6.26 9.26
N GLY A 224 2.47 5.52 10.08
CA GLY A 224 2.63 4.09 10.22
C GLY A 224 2.17 3.34 8.97
N GLY A 225 2.75 2.17 8.74
CA GLY A 225 2.38 1.25 7.68
C GLY A 225 1.13 0.44 8.03
N ALA A 226 0.36 0.02 7.03
CA ALA A 226 -0.77 -0.87 7.24
C ALA A 226 -0.32 -2.27 7.70
N GLY A 227 -1.14 -2.92 8.51
CA GLY A 227 -0.98 -4.34 8.83
C GLY A 227 -1.31 -5.23 7.63
N GLY A 228 -0.63 -6.36 7.51
CA GLY A 228 -0.88 -7.37 6.49
C GLY A 228 -2.13 -8.19 6.79
N ALA A 229 -2.82 -8.68 5.76
CA ALA A 229 -3.94 -9.59 5.97
C ALA A 229 -3.46 -10.97 6.45
N GLY A 230 -4.28 -11.65 7.25
CA GLY A 230 -4.09 -13.05 7.60
C GLY A 230 -4.33 -13.98 6.42
N GLY A 231 -3.66 -15.12 6.41
CA GLY A 231 -3.83 -16.15 5.39
C GLY A 231 -5.12 -16.94 5.58
N ASN A 232 -5.66 -17.49 4.50
CA ASN A 232 -6.87 -18.30 4.54
C ASN A 232 -6.55 -19.77 4.86
N GLY A 233 -7.34 -20.46 5.68
CA GLY A 233 -7.07 -21.88 6.00
C GLY A 233 -8.13 -22.62 6.79
N PHE A 234 -7.80 -23.78 7.37
CA PHE A 234 -8.69 -24.47 8.30
C PHE A 234 -8.78 -23.67 9.61
N VAL A 235 -7.63 -23.36 10.21
CA VAL A 235 -7.47 -22.24 11.14
C VAL A 235 -6.88 -21.10 10.34
N ALA A 236 -7.64 -20.05 10.13
CA ALA A 236 -7.18 -18.91 9.36
C ALA A 236 -6.29 -17.99 10.20
N GLY A 237 -5.39 -17.29 9.53
CA GLY A 237 -4.45 -16.38 10.15
C GLY A 237 -5.12 -15.09 10.56
N TRP A 238 -4.56 -14.43 11.57
CA TRP A 238 -5.04 -13.14 12.04
C TRP A 238 -4.47 -12.02 11.17
N GLY A 239 -5.19 -10.91 11.10
CA GLY A 239 -4.67 -9.68 10.51
C GLY A 239 -3.55 -9.11 11.37
N GLY A 240 -2.51 -8.60 10.72
CA GLY A 240 -1.43 -7.89 11.37
C GLY A 240 -1.88 -6.52 11.88
N TYR A 241 -1.22 -6.03 12.92
CA TYR A 241 -1.48 -4.71 13.47
C TYR A 241 -0.99 -3.61 12.51
N GLY A 242 -1.69 -2.49 12.47
CA GLY A 242 -1.18 -1.27 11.84
C GLY A 242 -0.05 -0.66 12.66
N GLY A 243 0.93 -0.05 11.99
CA GLY A 243 2.04 0.63 12.63
C GLY A 243 1.67 2.01 13.16
N ASP A 244 2.44 2.53 14.09
CA ASP A 244 2.20 3.84 14.68
C ASP A 244 2.78 4.97 13.81
N GLY A 245 2.05 6.08 13.71
CA GLY A 245 2.55 7.34 13.15
C GLY A 245 3.26 8.16 14.22
N LEU A 246 4.57 7.97 14.39
CA LEU A 246 5.35 8.62 15.47
C LEU A 246 5.65 10.11 15.23
N GLY A 247 5.26 10.66 14.08
CA GLY A 247 5.62 12.01 13.68
C GLY A 247 5.23 13.08 14.69
N LEU A 248 6.22 13.81 15.20
CA LEU A 248 6.04 14.99 16.04
C LEU A 248 5.15 15.98 15.30
N LEU A 249 5.48 16.38 14.07
CA LEU A 249 4.68 17.40 13.37
C LEU A 249 3.47 16.75 12.69
N TYR A 250 3.66 15.58 12.08
CA TYR A 250 2.58 14.82 11.43
C TYR A 250 2.91 13.33 11.29
N GLY A 251 1.98 12.47 11.68
CA GLY A 251 2.08 11.03 11.49
C GLY A 251 0.76 10.34 11.79
N LEU A 252 0.08 9.82 10.77
CA LEU A 252 -1.12 9.00 10.96
C LEU A 252 -0.75 7.57 11.33
N GLY A 253 -1.59 6.89 12.12
CA GLY A 253 -1.49 5.44 12.31
C GLY A 253 -1.79 4.68 11.02
N GLY A 254 -1.29 3.45 10.92
CA GLY A 254 -1.64 2.52 9.84
C GLY A 254 -2.90 1.73 10.18
N VAL A 255 -3.69 1.37 9.17
CA VAL A 255 -4.87 0.51 9.37
C VAL A 255 -4.47 -0.91 9.75
N GLY A 256 -5.32 -1.59 10.54
CA GLY A 256 -5.16 -3.01 10.83
C GLY A 256 -5.43 -3.89 9.62
N GLY A 257 -4.73 -5.03 9.54
CA GLY A 257 -4.92 -6.02 8.47
C GLY A 257 -6.21 -6.82 8.65
N ALA A 258 -6.82 -7.28 7.55
CA ALA A 258 -7.97 -8.18 7.65
C ALA A 258 -7.58 -9.56 8.20
N GLY A 259 -8.47 -10.22 8.94
CA GLY A 259 -8.35 -11.63 9.29
C GLY A 259 -8.57 -12.52 8.06
N GLY A 260 -7.92 -13.68 8.03
CA GLY A 260 -8.08 -14.65 6.94
C GLY A 260 -9.37 -15.44 7.03
N ASP A 261 -9.82 -15.95 5.89
CA ASP A 261 -11.04 -16.77 5.78
C ASP A 261 -10.78 -18.23 6.17
N SER A 262 -11.74 -18.83 6.86
CA SER A 262 -11.78 -20.27 7.09
C SER A 262 -12.43 -20.99 5.91
N LEU A 263 -11.64 -21.77 5.17
CA LEU A 263 -12.03 -22.25 3.82
C LEU A 263 -12.54 -23.70 3.76
N VAL A 264 -12.40 -24.50 4.82
CA VAL A 264 -12.69 -25.95 4.74
C VAL A 264 -13.20 -26.53 6.07
N PHE A 265 -14.34 -27.23 6.00
CA PHE A 265 -15.03 -28.03 7.05
C PHE A 265 -15.81 -27.27 8.14
N SER A 266 -16.84 -27.94 8.66
CA SER A 266 -17.78 -27.41 9.67
C SER A 266 -17.18 -27.00 11.02
N ASN A 267 -15.86 -27.11 11.20
CA ASN A 267 -15.13 -26.87 12.46
C ASN A 267 -13.92 -25.91 12.30
N GLY A 268 -13.77 -25.24 11.15
CA GLY A 268 -12.69 -24.28 10.95
C GLY A 268 -12.83 -23.00 11.80
N ILE A 269 -11.71 -22.30 12.00
CA ILE A 269 -11.62 -21.06 12.79
C ILE A 269 -11.27 -19.91 11.85
N ALA A 270 -12.09 -18.86 11.84
CA ALA A 270 -11.82 -17.66 11.06
C ALA A 270 -10.83 -16.72 11.74
N GLY A 271 -10.10 -15.94 10.95
CA GLY A 271 -9.07 -15.03 11.41
C GLY A 271 -9.66 -13.76 12.02
N VAL A 272 -9.04 -13.26 13.08
CA VAL A 272 -9.40 -11.97 13.69
C VAL A 272 -8.75 -10.84 12.90
N GLY A 273 -9.44 -9.71 12.73
CA GLY A 273 -8.85 -8.50 12.16
C GLY A 273 -7.79 -7.88 13.08
N GLY A 274 -6.71 -7.37 12.51
CA GLY A 274 -5.65 -6.67 13.24
C GLY A 274 -6.11 -5.31 13.75
N THR A 275 -5.49 -4.80 14.81
CA THR A 275 -5.86 -3.47 15.31
C THR A 275 -5.22 -2.36 14.47
N GLY A 276 -5.87 -1.21 14.40
CA GLY A 276 -5.27 0.00 13.85
C GLY A 276 -4.17 0.55 14.74
N GLY A 277 -3.20 1.24 14.12
CA GLY A 277 -2.12 1.94 14.81
C GLY A 277 -2.55 3.33 15.28
N SER A 278 -1.78 3.91 16.20
CA SER A 278 -2.00 5.26 16.72
C SER A 278 -1.20 6.27 15.91
N GLY A 279 -1.74 7.45 15.65
CA GLY A 279 -1.04 8.54 14.96
C GLY A 279 -0.82 9.76 15.85
N ASN A 280 0.25 10.50 15.63
CA ASN A 280 0.58 11.74 16.32
C ASN A 280 0.67 12.91 15.33
N ILE A 281 0.15 14.07 15.72
CA ILE A 281 0.17 15.30 14.92
C ILE A 281 0.48 16.47 15.86
N LEU A 282 1.37 17.36 15.42
CA LEU A 282 1.70 18.64 16.06
C LEU A 282 2.17 18.54 17.53
N PHE A 283 3.33 17.96 17.78
CA PHE A 283 3.95 17.63 19.07
C PHE A 283 3.06 16.77 19.97
N ASN A 284 2.36 15.80 19.36
CA ASN A 284 1.32 15.01 20.02
C ASN A 284 0.21 15.90 20.63
N LEU A 285 0.00 17.11 20.10
CA LEU A 285 -1.13 17.94 20.49
C LEU A 285 -2.43 17.35 19.94
N ILE A 286 -2.36 16.77 18.76
CA ILE A 286 -3.44 16.05 18.09
C ILE A 286 -2.98 14.60 17.91
N SER A 287 -3.85 13.62 18.14
CA SER A 287 -3.57 12.22 17.81
C SER A 287 -4.75 11.59 17.10
N THR A 288 -4.48 10.73 16.13
CA THR A 288 -5.47 10.09 15.28
C THR A 288 -5.18 8.59 15.18
N GLY A 289 -6.03 7.77 15.78
CA GLY A 289 -6.04 6.34 15.57
C GLY A 289 -6.55 5.96 14.19
N ALA A 290 -5.98 4.93 13.61
CA ALA A 290 -6.44 4.35 12.35
C ALA A 290 -7.46 3.23 12.59
N ASP A 291 -8.22 2.87 11.57
CA ASP A 291 -9.25 1.84 11.68
C ASP A 291 -8.66 0.43 11.90
N GLY A 292 -9.40 -0.41 12.61
CA GLY A 292 -9.13 -1.84 12.73
C GLY A 292 -9.48 -2.60 11.46
N GLY A 293 -8.82 -3.74 11.24
CA GLY A 293 -9.08 -4.60 10.09
C GLY A 293 -10.36 -5.42 10.23
N THR A 294 -10.95 -5.85 9.14
CA THR A 294 -12.16 -6.71 9.18
C THR A 294 -11.83 -8.12 9.66
N GLY A 295 -12.78 -8.80 10.31
CA GLY A 295 -12.67 -10.23 10.60
C GLY A 295 -12.83 -11.09 9.35
N GLY A 296 -12.20 -12.27 9.34
CA GLY A 296 -12.28 -13.22 8.23
C GLY A 296 -13.59 -14.01 8.19
N ALA A 297 -13.97 -14.53 7.04
CA ALA A 297 -15.18 -15.32 6.90
C ALA A 297 -15.02 -16.74 7.48
N ALA A 298 -16.13 -17.37 7.85
CA ALA A 298 -16.21 -18.75 8.32
C ALA A 298 -17.22 -19.58 7.51
N VAL A 299 -16.97 -20.88 7.40
CA VAL A 299 -17.90 -21.87 6.83
C VAL A 299 -18.20 -22.92 7.89
N GLY A 300 -19.46 -23.29 8.09
CA GLY A 300 -19.89 -24.30 9.08
C GLY A 300 -20.91 -23.77 10.08
N ASN A 301 -21.94 -24.57 10.35
CA ASN A 301 -23.05 -24.18 11.21
C ASN A 301 -22.64 -24.00 12.69
N ALA A 302 -21.54 -24.63 13.12
CA ALA A 302 -21.01 -24.48 14.46
C ALA A 302 -19.97 -23.35 14.58
N ASN A 303 -19.61 -22.71 13.46
CA ASN A 303 -18.51 -21.76 13.42
C ASN A 303 -18.98 -20.32 13.55
N ILE A 304 -18.04 -19.47 13.94
CA ILE A 304 -18.24 -18.03 14.09
C ILE A 304 -17.30 -17.35 13.09
N GLY A 305 -17.81 -16.33 12.37
CA GLY A 305 -16.96 -15.43 11.61
C GLY A 305 -15.92 -14.77 12.51
N GLY A 306 -14.81 -14.34 11.92
CA GLY A 306 -13.72 -13.71 12.63
C GLY A 306 -14.16 -12.41 13.30
N GLN A 307 -13.59 -12.09 14.45
CA GLN A 307 -13.82 -10.80 15.08
C GLN A 307 -13.17 -9.68 14.25
N GLY A 308 -13.82 -8.52 14.15
CA GLY A 308 -13.20 -7.30 13.62
C GLY A 308 -12.14 -6.72 14.56
N GLY A 309 -11.08 -6.16 14.00
CA GLY A 309 -9.97 -5.56 14.75
C GLY A 309 -10.35 -4.27 15.47
N GLN A 310 -9.63 -3.96 16.54
CA GLN A 310 -9.83 -2.71 17.29
C GLN A 310 -9.36 -1.50 16.48
N GLY A 311 -10.06 -0.37 16.61
CA GLY A 311 -9.54 0.91 16.16
C GLY A 311 -8.34 1.36 17.00
N GLY A 312 -7.42 2.09 16.40
CA GLY A 312 -6.27 2.68 17.08
C GLY A 312 -6.67 3.81 18.03
N SER A 313 -5.85 4.09 19.03
CA SER A 313 -6.11 5.17 20.00
C SER A 313 -5.71 6.54 19.44
N GLY A 314 -6.50 7.55 19.75
CA GLY A 314 -6.21 8.95 19.48
C GLY A 314 -5.61 9.68 20.68
N ALA A 315 -4.62 9.11 21.39
CA ALA A 315 -4.12 9.58 22.69
C ALA A 315 -3.30 10.90 22.68
N GLY A 316 -3.86 11.96 22.09
CA GLY A 316 -3.25 13.28 21.97
C GLY A 316 -3.31 14.04 23.29
N GLN A 317 -2.48 15.07 23.43
CA GLN A 317 -2.53 15.92 24.61
C GLN A 317 -3.79 16.79 24.60
N LEU A 318 -4.06 17.52 23.51
CA LEU A 318 -5.22 18.42 23.42
C LEU A 318 -6.38 17.81 22.65
N PHE A 319 -6.14 17.31 21.44
CA PHE A 319 -7.16 16.68 20.59
C PHE A 319 -6.85 15.21 20.34
N GLY A 320 -7.88 14.38 20.31
CA GLY A 320 -7.70 12.95 20.13
C GLY A 320 -8.85 12.31 19.39
N PHE A 321 -8.55 11.57 18.34
CA PHE A 321 -9.53 10.92 17.47
C PHE A 321 -9.24 9.43 17.45
N GLY A 322 -10.12 8.62 18.03
CA GLY A 322 -10.02 7.17 17.94
C GLY A 322 -10.37 6.66 16.54
N GLY A 323 -9.70 5.60 16.11
CA GLY A 323 -10.03 4.90 14.86
C GLY A 323 -11.28 4.03 15.02
N ASN A 324 -11.95 3.69 13.93
CA ASN A 324 -13.13 2.82 14.00
C ASN A 324 -12.72 1.36 14.19
N GLY A 325 -13.58 0.59 14.84
CA GLY A 325 -13.46 -0.87 14.88
C GLY A 325 -13.77 -1.48 13.52
N GLY A 326 -13.07 -2.56 13.18
CA GLY A 326 -13.31 -3.32 11.96
C GLY A 326 -14.62 -4.10 12.04
N ALA A 327 -15.25 -4.34 10.89
CA ALA A 327 -16.45 -5.19 10.84
C ALA A 327 -16.13 -6.65 11.19
N GLY A 328 -17.09 -7.34 11.80
CA GLY A 328 -17.03 -8.79 12.00
C GLY A 328 -17.10 -9.56 10.69
N GLY A 329 -16.44 -10.72 10.65
CA GLY A 329 -16.41 -11.59 9.49
C GLY A 329 -17.72 -12.34 9.26
N ALA A 330 -18.01 -12.70 8.02
CA ALA A 330 -19.23 -13.42 7.68
C ALA A 330 -19.19 -14.90 8.12
N ASN A 331 -20.34 -15.52 8.39
CA ASN A 331 -20.51 -16.97 8.25
C ASN A 331 -21.31 -17.28 6.99
N LEU A 332 -20.72 -18.04 6.09
CA LEU A 332 -21.29 -18.38 4.77
C LEU A 332 -22.34 -19.50 4.83
N THR A 333 -22.65 -20.00 6.02
CA THR A 333 -23.62 -21.06 6.31
C THR A 333 -24.52 -20.65 7.48
N ALA A 334 -25.32 -21.57 8.03
CA ALA A 334 -26.23 -21.30 9.15
C ALA A 334 -25.50 -21.19 10.51
N GLY A 335 -24.25 -20.71 10.52
CA GLY A 335 -23.50 -20.45 11.75
C GLY A 335 -23.63 -18.99 12.20
N HIS A 336 -22.64 -18.50 12.94
CA HIS A 336 -22.68 -17.19 13.58
C HIS A 336 -21.82 -16.18 12.83
N GLY A 337 -22.35 -15.01 12.53
CA GLY A 337 -21.54 -13.88 12.11
C GLY A 337 -20.54 -13.48 13.19
N GLY A 338 -19.36 -13.01 12.78
CA GLY A 338 -18.33 -12.56 13.70
C GLY A 338 -18.71 -11.28 14.44
N PRO A 339 -18.21 -11.05 15.66
CA PRO A 339 -18.41 -9.79 16.35
C PRO A 339 -17.63 -8.65 15.67
N GLY A 340 -18.18 -7.45 15.67
CA GLY A 340 -17.45 -6.24 15.28
C GLY A 340 -16.33 -5.90 16.28
N GLY A 341 -15.31 -5.19 15.80
CA GLY A 341 -14.23 -4.64 16.63
C GLY A 341 -14.69 -3.42 17.42
N TYR A 342 -14.04 -3.12 18.52
CA TYR A 342 -14.32 -1.88 19.26
C TYR A 342 -13.67 -0.68 18.56
N GLY A 343 -14.33 0.46 18.69
CA GLY A 343 -13.74 1.74 18.32
C GLY A 343 -12.60 2.09 19.27
N GLY A 344 -11.57 2.74 18.75
CA GLY A 344 -10.46 3.25 19.53
C GLY A 344 -10.87 4.46 20.37
N ASP A 345 -10.16 4.67 21.47
CA ASP A 345 -10.45 5.79 22.37
C ASP A 345 -9.87 7.11 21.85
N GLY A 346 -10.62 8.19 22.01
CA GLY A 346 -10.17 9.55 21.77
C GLY A 346 -9.19 10.04 22.83
N GLY A 347 -9.34 9.70 24.12
CA GLY A 347 -8.31 9.80 25.18
C GLY A 347 -7.70 11.18 25.56
N ALA A 348 -7.80 12.20 24.70
CA ALA A 348 -7.22 13.54 24.87
C ALA A 348 -8.10 14.48 25.70
N PHE A 349 -7.68 15.74 25.96
CA PHE A 349 -8.58 16.72 26.60
C PHE A 349 -9.88 16.95 25.83
N PHE A 350 -9.80 17.07 24.51
CA PHE A 350 -10.90 17.11 23.56
C PHE A 350 -10.83 15.85 22.69
N GLY A 351 -11.74 14.92 22.90
CA GLY A 351 -11.60 13.59 22.28
C GLY A 351 -12.88 13.12 21.61
N ILE A 352 -12.72 12.47 20.47
CA ILE A 352 -13.78 11.74 19.77
C ILE A 352 -13.38 10.27 19.77
N GLY A 353 -14.23 9.43 20.35
CA GLY A 353 -14.08 7.99 20.26
C GLY A 353 -14.46 7.48 18.87
N GLY A 354 -13.77 6.45 18.40
CA GLY A 354 -14.10 5.79 17.14
C GLY A 354 -15.39 4.98 17.25
N ALA A 355 -16.09 4.78 16.14
CA ALA A 355 -17.25 3.91 16.13
C ALA A 355 -16.82 2.44 16.31
N GLY A 356 -17.65 1.64 16.97
CA GLY A 356 -17.52 0.19 16.95
C GLY A 356 -17.89 -0.37 15.58
N GLY A 357 -17.24 -1.45 15.18
CA GLY A 357 -17.52 -2.14 13.93
C GLY A 357 -18.86 -2.87 13.97
N ASP A 358 -19.50 -2.98 12.82
CA ASP A 358 -20.72 -3.77 12.69
C ASP A 358 -20.44 -5.27 12.83
N GLY A 359 -21.45 -6.02 13.28
CA GLY A 359 -21.41 -7.47 13.31
C GLY A 359 -21.42 -8.09 11.91
N GLY A 360 -20.78 -9.25 11.79
CA GLY A 360 -20.67 -9.99 10.54
C GLY A 360 -21.98 -10.63 10.09
N SER A 361 -22.11 -10.84 8.79
CA SER A 361 -23.29 -11.49 8.22
C SER A 361 -23.35 -12.99 8.53
N ALA A 362 -24.54 -13.59 8.51
CA ALA A 362 -24.72 -15.05 8.49
C ALA A 362 -25.74 -15.46 7.42
N ALA A 363 -25.65 -16.71 6.94
CA ALA A 363 -26.61 -17.23 5.96
C ALA A 363 -27.94 -17.63 6.62
N THR A 364 -28.91 -18.05 5.79
CA THR A 364 -30.26 -18.47 6.23
C THR A 364 -30.21 -19.47 7.38
N GLY A 365 -30.99 -19.22 8.43
CA GLY A 365 -31.05 -20.03 9.64
C GLY A 365 -29.86 -19.83 10.60
N GLY A 366 -28.88 -18.99 10.25
CA GLY A 366 -27.76 -18.61 11.12
C GLY A 366 -28.11 -17.48 12.08
N THR A 367 -27.09 -17.00 12.78
CA THR A 367 -27.20 -15.91 13.75
C THR A 367 -26.32 -14.72 13.31
N GLY A 368 -26.88 -13.52 13.29
CA GLY A 368 -26.14 -12.31 12.95
C GLY A 368 -25.03 -12.03 13.96
N GLY A 369 -23.89 -11.52 13.50
CA GLY A 369 -22.82 -11.05 14.37
C GLY A 369 -23.26 -9.88 15.22
N VAL A 370 -22.69 -9.77 16.42
CA VAL A 370 -22.92 -8.63 17.31
C VAL A 370 -22.05 -7.44 16.90
N GLY A 371 -22.54 -6.22 17.11
CA GLY A 371 -21.71 -5.03 16.93
C GLY A 371 -20.59 -4.90 17.96
N GLY A 372 -19.62 -4.04 17.68
CA GLY A 372 -18.54 -3.68 18.60
C GLY A 372 -18.86 -2.42 19.42
N LEU A 373 -18.28 -2.30 20.60
CA LEU A 373 -18.39 -1.11 21.44
C LEU A 373 -17.84 0.14 20.75
N GLY A 374 -18.50 1.28 20.95
CA GLY A 374 -17.93 2.57 20.59
C GLY A 374 -16.80 2.97 21.55
N GLY A 375 -15.78 3.65 21.01
CA GLY A 375 -14.64 4.13 21.78
C GLY A 375 -15.00 5.32 22.68
N LEU A 376 -14.23 5.53 23.74
CA LEU A 376 -14.41 6.63 24.67
C LEU A 376 -14.04 7.98 24.03
N GLY A 377 -14.75 9.04 24.42
CA GLY A 377 -14.40 10.42 24.09
C GLY A 377 -13.21 10.95 24.91
N GLY A 378 -13.01 12.26 24.88
CA GLY A 378 -11.94 12.94 25.62
C GLY A 378 -12.23 13.20 27.09
N ILE A 379 -11.22 13.66 27.84
CA ILE A 379 -11.26 13.83 29.29
C ILE A 379 -12.13 15.04 29.69
N LEU A 380 -11.91 16.21 29.10
CA LEU A 380 -12.63 17.45 29.45
C LEU A 380 -13.89 17.63 28.60
N PHE A 381 -13.73 17.49 27.29
CA PHE A 381 -14.80 17.46 26.30
C PHE A 381 -14.71 16.18 25.49
N GLY A 382 -15.76 15.36 25.50
CA GLY A 382 -15.73 14.09 24.81
C GLY A 382 -16.97 13.78 24.00
N LEU A 383 -16.78 13.36 22.76
CA LEU A 383 -17.81 12.69 21.96
C LEU A 383 -17.50 11.20 21.99
N GLY A 384 -18.40 10.42 22.56
CA GLY A 384 -18.30 8.97 22.53
C GLY A 384 -18.56 8.43 21.12
N GLY A 385 -17.84 7.39 20.74
CA GLY A 385 -18.05 6.71 19.46
C GLY A 385 -19.37 5.96 19.44
N HIS A 386 -19.98 5.82 18.26
CA HIS A 386 -21.19 5.02 18.13
C HIS A 386 -20.92 3.53 18.35
N GLY A 387 -21.86 2.82 18.95
CA GLY A 387 -21.80 1.37 19.02
C GLY A 387 -22.12 0.75 17.66
N GLY A 388 -21.42 -0.31 17.30
CA GLY A 388 -21.65 -1.06 16.06
C GLY A 388 -23.02 -1.74 16.07
N ASN A 389 -23.61 -1.86 14.89
CA ASN A 389 -24.89 -2.54 14.73
C ASN A 389 -24.69 -4.06 14.73
N GLY A 390 -25.70 -4.78 15.20
CA GLY A 390 -25.80 -6.21 14.96
C GLY A 390 -26.30 -6.49 13.56
N PHE A 391 -25.81 -7.56 12.93
CA PHE A 391 -26.25 -7.92 11.58
C PHE A 391 -27.68 -8.47 11.58
N GLY A 392 -28.47 -8.10 10.57
CA GLY A 392 -29.85 -8.57 10.43
C GLY A 392 -30.24 -8.92 8.99
N ALA A 393 -30.98 -10.00 8.83
CA ALA A 393 -31.64 -10.41 7.60
C ALA A 393 -32.90 -11.25 7.92
N ALA A 394 -33.95 -11.12 7.09
CA ALA A 394 -35.24 -11.79 7.34
C ALA A 394 -35.15 -13.32 7.38
N THR A 395 -34.09 -13.89 6.82
CA THR A 395 -33.85 -15.33 6.75
C THR A 395 -33.03 -15.87 7.94
N LEU A 396 -32.57 -15.02 8.87
CA LEU A 396 -31.80 -15.45 10.04
C LEU A 396 -32.69 -16.10 11.10
N ALA A 397 -32.11 -17.06 11.85
CA ALA A 397 -32.73 -17.55 13.06
C ALA A 397 -32.67 -16.52 14.19
N VAL A 398 -31.54 -15.82 14.33
CA VAL A 398 -31.35 -14.76 15.33
C VAL A 398 -30.65 -13.56 14.69
N GLY A 399 -31.19 -12.36 14.87
CA GLY A 399 -30.50 -11.12 14.52
C GLY A 399 -29.39 -10.80 15.52
N GLY A 400 -28.29 -10.22 15.06
CA GLY A 400 -27.19 -9.81 15.92
C GLY A 400 -27.60 -8.69 16.88
N ASN A 401 -27.05 -8.67 18.08
CA ASN A 401 -27.25 -7.55 18.99
C ASN A 401 -26.41 -6.34 18.56
N GLY A 402 -26.94 -5.14 18.76
CA GLY A 402 -26.11 -3.94 18.72
C GLY A 402 -25.19 -3.87 19.94
N ALA A 403 -24.23 -2.96 19.90
CA ALA A 403 -23.30 -2.73 21.00
C ALA A 403 -23.41 -1.33 21.58
N GLN A 404 -22.92 -1.18 22.81
CA GLN A 404 -23.04 0.08 23.54
C GLN A 404 -22.24 1.18 22.84
N GLY A 405 -22.81 2.38 22.80
CA GLY A 405 -22.07 3.58 22.41
C GLY A 405 -21.03 3.96 23.45
N GLY A 406 -19.91 4.50 23.00
CA GLY A 406 -18.83 4.97 23.86
C GLY A 406 -19.26 6.15 24.72
N TYR A 407 -18.57 6.32 25.84
CA TYR A 407 -18.86 7.43 26.75
C TYR A 407 -18.32 8.75 26.21
N GLY A 408 -19.04 9.83 26.49
CA GLY A 408 -18.54 11.18 26.32
C GLY A 408 -17.48 11.52 27.37
N GLY A 409 -17.17 12.80 27.54
CA GLY A 409 -16.12 13.25 28.44
C GLY A 409 -16.50 13.31 29.91
N TYR A 410 -15.50 13.37 30.80
CA TYR A 410 -15.76 13.37 32.24
C TYR A 410 -16.52 14.62 32.69
N PHE A 411 -16.17 15.79 32.16
CA PHE A 411 -16.80 17.06 32.54
C PHE A 411 -17.92 17.45 31.59
N PHE A 412 -17.64 17.49 30.29
CA PHE A 412 -18.62 17.77 29.24
C PHE A 412 -18.55 16.68 28.17
N GLY A 413 -19.70 16.21 27.69
CA GLY A 413 -19.66 15.20 26.64
C GLY A 413 -21.00 14.73 26.12
N ILE A 414 -20.97 14.18 24.91
CA ILE A 414 -22.11 13.52 24.30
C ILE A 414 -21.76 12.05 24.21
N GLY A 415 -22.62 11.20 24.75
CA GLY A 415 -22.44 9.76 24.63
C GLY A 415 -22.74 9.33 23.19
N GLY A 416 -21.99 8.36 22.68
CA GLY A 416 -22.27 7.80 21.36
C GLY A 416 -23.59 7.05 21.36
N ASP A 417 -24.32 7.08 20.24
CA ASP A 417 -25.53 6.27 20.10
C ASP A 417 -25.19 4.77 20.19
N GLY A 418 -26.09 3.99 20.78
CA GLY A 418 -26.01 2.54 20.82
C GLY A 418 -26.32 1.94 19.46
N GLY A 419 -25.67 0.83 19.14
CA GLY A 419 -25.91 0.09 17.92
C GLY A 419 -27.28 -0.55 17.89
N ASN A 420 -27.85 -0.64 16.68
CA ASN A 420 -29.15 -1.28 16.47
C ASN A 420 -29.02 -2.80 16.52
N GLY A 421 -30.09 -3.46 16.95
CA GLY A 421 -30.24 -4.91 16.77
C GLY A 421 -30.56 -5.25 15.31
N GLY A 422 -30.14 -6.43 14.87
CA GLY A 422 -30.47 -6.97 13.56
C GLY A 422 -31.84 -7.64 13.52
N ILE A 423 -32.50 -7.62 12.38
CA ILE A 423 -33.72 -8.43 12.14
C ILE A 423 -33.37 -9.93 12.09
N GLY A 424 -34.31 -10.77 12.52
CA GLY A 424 -34.25 -12.24 12.44
C GLY A 424 -35.53 -12.85 12.99
N ALA A 425 -35.69 -14.17 12.93
CA ALA A 425 -36.85 -14.84 13.55
C ALA A 425 -36.92 -14.55 15.06
N ILE A 426 -35.76 -14.46 15.71
CA ILE A 426 -35.56 -13.79 17.00
C ILE A 426 -34.79 -12.50 16.69
N PRO A 427 -35.40 -11.31 16.85
CA PRO A 427 -34.71 -10.06 16.63
C PRO A 427 -33.55 -9.86 17.62
N GLY A 428 -32.48 -9.25 17.12
CA GLY A 428 -31.39 -8.77 17.95
C GLY A 428 -31.83 -7.58 18.80
N ILE A 429 -31.17 -7.40 19.93
CA ILE A 429 -31.46 -6.32 20.86
C ILE A 429 -30.59 -5.10 20.52
N GLY A 430 -31.22 -3.94 20.39
CA GLY A 430 -30.51 -2.66 20.34
C GLY A 430 -29.85 -2.35 21.68
N ALA A 431 -28.63 -1.82 21.64
CA ALA A 431 -27.85 -1.55 22.84
C ALA A 431 -28.10 -0.15 23.39
N PRO A 432 -27.82 0.08 24.69
CA PRO A 432 -27.88 1.43 25.25
C PRO A 432 -26.86 2.35 24.56
N GLY A 433 -27.19 3.64 24.48
CA GLY A 433 -26.20 4.65 24.16
C GLY A 433 -25.19 4.82 25.29
N GLY A 434 -24.06 5.44 24.96
CA GLY A 434 -23.07 5.81 25.94
C GLY A 434 -23.58 6.90 26.88
N PHE A 435 -23.03 6.93 28.09
CA PHE A 435 -23.22 8.07 28.98
C PHE A 435 -22.58 9.33 28.39
N GLY A 436 -23.25 10.47 28.59
CA GLY A 436 -22.77 11.79 28.16
C GLY A 436 -21.60 12.27 29.01
N ALA A 437 -21.88 13.13 29.98
CA ALA A 437 -20.88 13.61 30.93
C ALA A 437 -21.00 12.92 32.29
N TYR A 438 -19.87 12.65 32.94
CA TYR A 438 -19.87 12.06 34.29
C TYR A 438 -20.16 13.10 35.40
N PHE A 439 -19.71 14.36 35.25
CA PHE A 439 -19.78 15.37 36.32
C PHE A 439 -20.74 16.55 36.08
N LEU A 440 -20.78 17.15 34.89
CA LEU A 440 -21.56 18.39 34.66
C LEU A 440 -22.76 18.17 33.74
N VAL A 441 -22.59 18.34 32.43
CA VAL A 441 -23.70 18.36 31.46
C VAL A 441 -23.29 17.65 30.18
N GLY A 442 -24.15 16.72 29.77
CA GLY A 442 -23.93 15.95 28.56
C GLY A 442 -25.07 14.97 28.28
N PRO A 443 -25.74 15.03 27.11
CA PRO A 443 -26.77 14.06 26.78
C PRO A 443 -26.15 12.67 26.59
N ASN A 444 -26.84 11.65 27.09
CA ASN A 444 -26.53 10.27 26.75
C ASN A 444 -26.85 10.03 25.27
N GLY A 445 -26.11 9.11 24.67
CA GLY A 445 -26.43 8.62 23.34
C GLY A 445 -27.80 7.97 23.31
N LYS A 446 -28.44 8.00 22.15
CA LYS A 446 -29.71 7.31 21.95
C LYS A 446 -29.48 5.81 22.04
N PRO A 447 -30.39 5.05 22.67
CA PRO A 447 -30.40 3.60 22.53
C PRO A 447 -30.60 3.21 21.07
N GLY A 448 -29.95 2.12 20.66
CA GLY A 448 -30.24 1.49 19.38
C GLY A 448 -31.65 0.88 19.37
N VAL A 449 -32.22 0.74 18.18
CA VAL A 449 -33.55 0.13 18.01
C VAL A 449 -33.44 -1.40 18.03
N SER A 450 -34.43 -2.04 18.64
CA SER A 450 -34.69 -3.48 18.51
C SER A 450 -35.78 -3.67 17.44
N PRO A 451 -35.48 -4.40 16.35
CA PRO A 451 -36.44 -4.59 15.24
C PRO A 451 -37.64 -5.49 15.55
#